data_AF-A0A9D7P7M6-F1
#
_entry.id   AF-A0A9D7P7M6-F1
#
_cell.length_a   1.000
_cell.length_b   1.000
_cell.length_c   1.000
_cell.angle_alpha   90.00
_cell.angle_beta   90.00
_cell.angle_gamma   90.00
#
_symmetry.space_group_name_H-M   'P 1'
#
loop_
_entity.id
_entity.type
_entity.pdbx_description
1 polymer ?
#
loop_
_entity_poly.entity_id
_entity_poly.type
_entity_poly.pdbx_seq_one_letter_code
_entity_poly.pdbx_strand_id
1 'polypeptide(L)'
;MLHRRDEVVAHSLADGTRVWWVTVPSSGAATPVATDDALYVATWTLVGEPDQLFQGPTYAELLAKNDKNRDGILSLEEFPADLPAIGRPGLDPVSSGPLLYKRNTARLDPNKDGIVSSEEW
;
A
#
# COMPACT_ATOMS: atom_id res chain seq x y z
N MET A 1 25.39 -6.46 -5.81
CA MET A 1 24.17 -5.68 -6.08
C MET A 1 22.99 -6.45 -5.55
N LEU A 2 22.01 -5.77 -4.96
CA LEU A 2 20.81 -6.35 -4.36
C LEU A 2 19.60 -5.57 -4.84
N HIS A 3 18.54 -6.30 -5.20
CA HIS A 3 17.20 -5.75 -5.38
C HIS A 3 16.39 -6.10 -4.13
N ARG A 4 15.86 -5.09 -3.46
CA ARG A 4 15.07 -5.26 -2.23
C ARG A 4 13.86 -4.34 -2.28
N ARG A 5 13.04 -4.38 -1.24
CA ARG A 5 11.88 -3.51 -1.13
C ARG A 5 12.32 -2.04 -1.33
N ASP A 6 11.63 -1.35 -2.23
CA ASP A 6 11.76 0.08 -2.54
C ASP A 6 13.10 0.54 -3.17
N GLU A 7 14.05 -0.37 -3.44
CA GLU A 7 15.32 0.01 -4.08
C GLU A 7 16.11 -1.11 -4.76
N VAL A 8 17.02 -0.67 -5.64
CA VAL A 8 18.17 -1.46 -6.10
C VAL A 8 19.43 -0.79 -5.60
N VAL A 9 20.30 -1.58 -4.96
CA VAL A 9 21.46 -1.06 -4.23
C VAL A 9 22.73 -1.86 -4.53
N ALA A 10 23.85 -1.15 -4.70
CA ALA A 10 25.17 -1.75 -4.78
C ALA A 10 25.95 -1.54 -3.50
N HIS A 11 26.70 -2.57 -3.12
CA HIS A 11 27.60 -2.57 -2.00
C HIS A 11 29.00 -2.99 -2.47
N SER A 12 30.03 -2.41 -1.86
CA SER A 12 31.42 -2.82 -2.00
C SER A 12 31.58 -4.24 -1.46
N LEU A 13 32.31 -5.09 -2.20
CA LEU A 13 32.59 -6.46 -1.75
C LEU A 13 33.64 -6.50 -0.63
N ALA A 14 34.46 -5.46 -0.48
CA ALA A 14 35.54 -5.43 0.50
C ALA A 14 35.03 -5.22 1.92
N ASP A 15 34.02 -4.37 2.09
CA ASP A 15 33.57 -3.87 3.39
C ASP A 15 32.04 -3.75 3.53
N GLY A 16 31.27 -4.06 2.48
CA GLY A 16 29.81 -3.96 2.49
C GLY A 16 29.28 -2.52 2.45
N THR A 17 30.13 -1.51 2.26
CA THR A 17 29.68 -0.12 2.19
C THR A 17 28.78 0.10 0.97
N ARG A 18 27.73 0.93 1.14
CA ARG A 18 26.81 1.28 0.04
C ARG A 18 27.54 2.18 -0.95
N VAL A 19 27.55 1.79 -2.22
CA VAL A 19 28.25 2.51 -3.30
C VAL A 19 27.28 3.41 -4.06
N TRP A 20 26.12 2.87 -4.45
CA TRP A 20 25.06 3.61 -5.13
C TRP A 20 23.70 2.94 -4.90
N TRP A 21 22.63 3.66 -5.19
CA TRP A 21 21.27 3.15 -5.15
C TRP A 21 20.33 3.88 -6.10
N VAL A 22 19.24 3.20 -6.46
CA VAL A 22 18.09 3.80 -7.15
C VAL A 22 16.84 3.39 -6.39
N THR A 23 16.00 4.35 -6.05
CA THR A 23 14.68 4.10 -5.48
C THR A 23 13.73 3.62 -6.56
N VAL A 24 13.06 2.50 -6.33
CA VAL A 24 12.10 1.95 -7.28
C VAL A 24 10.97 1.23 -6.54
N PRO A 25 9.69 1.52 -6.85
CA PRO A 25 8.57 0.81 -6.24
C PRO A 25 8.62 -0.68 -6.62
N SER A 26 9.06 -1.52 -5.69
CA SER A 26 9.23 -2.95 -5.95
C SER A 26 9.28 -3.76 -4.68
N SER A 27 8.85 -5.01 -4.77
CA SER A 27 8.92 -6.01 -3.69
C SER A 27 10.30 -6.67 -3.58
N GLY A 28 11.21 -6.44 -4.55
CA GLY A 28 12.58 -6.94 -4.46
C GLY A 28 12.77 -8.41 -4.86
N ALA A 29 11.90 -8.98 -5.71
CA ALA A 29 11.91 -10.42 -6.00
C ALA A 29 12.76 -10.84 -7.21
N ALA A 30 13.15 -9.89 -8.08
CA ALA A 30 13.89 -10.20 -9.30
C ALA A 30 15.41 -10.07 -9.13
N THR A 31 16.17 -10.93 -9.80
CA THR A 31 17.63 -10.78 -9.96
C THR A 31 17.92 -9.73 -11.04
N PRO A 32 18.64 -8.62 -10.72
CA PRO A 32 19.01 -7.64 -11.74
C PRO A 32 20.04 -8.21 -12.73
N VAL A 33 19.98 -7.74 -13.98
CA VAL A 33 20.96 -8.05 -15.03
C VAL A 33 21.65 -6.76 -15.46
N ALA A 34 22.98 -6.73 -15.44
CA ALA A 34 23.77 -5.56 -15.82
C ALA A 34 24.51 -5.80 -17.13
N THR A 35 24.58 -4.78 -17.98
CA THR A 35 25.49 -4.64 -19.11
C THR A 35 26.54 -3.58 -18.77
N ASP A 36 27.40 -3.23 -19.72
CA ASP A 36 28.40 -2.18 -19.54
C ASP A 36 27.76 -0.78 -19.32
N ASP A 37 26.55 -0.57 -19.81
CA ASP A 37 25.86 0.73 -19.87
C ASP A 37 24.45 0.76 -19.26
N ALA A 38 23.87 -0.41 -18.94
CA ALA A 38 22.48 -0.50 -18.50
C ALA A 38 22.29 -1.52 -17.37
N LEU A 39 21.22 -1.32 -16.62
CA LEU A 39 20.75 -2.21 -15.57
C LEU A 39 19.28 -2.54 -15.81
N TYR A 40 18.98 -3.82 -15.97
CA TYR A 40 17.63 -4.35 -16.15
C TYR A 40 17.13 -4.96 -14.86
N VAL A 41 15.99 -4.47 -14.38
CA VAL A 41 15.36 -4.93 -13.13
C VAL A 41 13.88 -5.09 -13.41
N ALA A 42 13.35 -6.30 -13.23
CA ALA A 42 11.91 -6.50 -13.22
C ALA A 42 11.35 -6.05 -11.86
N THR A 43 10.55 -4.99 -11.88
CA THR A 43 9.95 -4.40 -10.67
C THR A 43 8.50 -4.83 -10.57
N TRP A 44 8.07 -5.20 -9.38
CA TRP A 44 6.65 -5.48 -9.12
C TRP A 44 6.27 -5.02 -7.73
N THR A 45 5.17 -4.29 -7.63
CA THR A 45 4.54 -3.94 -6.36
C THR A 45 3.08 -4.36 -6.39
N LEU A 46 2.58 -4.69 -5.20
CA LEU A 46 1.15 -4.84 -4.99
C LEU A 46 0.45 -3.52 -5.36
N VAL A 47 -0.65 -3.61 -6.11
CA VAL A 47 -1.39 -2.46 -6.69
C VAL A 47 -0.55 -1.53 -7.56
N GLY A 48 0.43 -2.07 -8.29
CA GLY A 48 1.29 -1.31 -9.20
C GLY A 48 0.62 -0.86 -10.50
N GLU A 49 -0.44 -1.55 -10.91
CA GLU A 49 -1.19 -1.22 -12.12
C GLU A 49 -2.39 -0.31 -11.80
N PRO A 50 -2.76 0.65 -12.68
CA PRO A 50 -3.87 1.58 -12.42
C PRO A 50 -5.22 0.90 -12.18
N ASP A 51 -5.49 -0.22 -12.85
CA ASP A 51 -6.71 -1.00 -12.73
C ASP A 51 -6.74 -1.90 -11.47
N GLN A 52 -5.62 -1.99 -10.75
CA GLN A 52 -5.50 -2.71 -9.48
C GLN A 52 -5.64 -1.79 -8.26
N LEU A 53 -5.69 -0.47 -8.47
CA LEU A 53 -5.95 0.49 -7.40
C LEU A 53 -7.38 0.27 -6.87
N PHE A 54 -7.51 0.19 -5.55
CA PHE A 54 -8.82 0.07 -4.92
C PHE A 54 -9.65 1.33 -5.19
N GLN A 55 -10.80 1.17 -5.84
CA GLN A 55 -11.80 2.22 -6.01
C GLN A 55 -12.75 2.17 -4.83
N GLY A 56 -12.33 2.80 -3.73
CA GLY A 56 -13.14 2.88 -2.53
C GLY A 56 -14.36 3.78 -2.68
N PRO A 57 -15.35 3.65 -1.77
CA PRO A 57 -16.40 4.64 -1.63
C PRO A 57 -15.81 6.02 -1.35
N THR A 58 -16.53 7.07 -1.71
CA THR A 58 -16.23 8.43 -1.24
C THR A 58 -16.46 8.54 0.28
N TYR A 59 -15.87 9.55 0.92
CA TYR A 59 -16.10 9.82 2.34
C TYR A 59 -17.59 9.99 2.66
N ALA A 60 -18.32 10.72 1.81
CA ALA A 60 -19.75 10.93 1.96
C ALA A 60 -20.56 9.62 1.93
N GLU A 61 -20.18 8.67 1.06
CA GLU A 61 -20.81 7.36 1.01
C GLU A 61 -20.47 6.48 2.22
N LEU A 62 -19.25 6.60 2.75
CA LEU A 62 -18.87 5.92 3.99
C LEU A 62 -19.66 6.45 5.17
N LEU A 63 -19.70 7.78 5.34
CA LEU A 63 -20.39 8.44 6.43
C LEU A 63 -21.88 8.09 6.41
N ALA A 64 -22.54 8.25 5.26
CA ALA A 64 -23.97 7.97 5.12
C ALA A 64 -24.37 6.52 5.48
N LYS A 65 -23.44 5.56 5.35
CA LYS A 65 -23.70 4.13 5.65
C LYS A 65 -23.30 3.72 7.06
N ASN A 66 -22.33 4.41 7.68
CA ASN A 66 -21.65 3.92 8.88
C ASN A 66 -21.76 4.86 10.08
N ASP A 67 -22.19 6.11 9.90
CA ASP A 67 -22.49 7.06 10.98
C ASP A 67 -23.73 6.58 11.77
N LYS A 68 -23.49 5.79 12.82
CA LYS A 68 -24.54 5.14 13.61
C LYS A 68 -25.12 6.08 14.65
N ASN A 69 -24.26 6.92 15.22
CA ASN A 69 -24.62 7.88 16.26
C ASN A 69 -25.22 9.19 15.67
N ARG A 70 -25.10 9.41 14.36
CA ARG A 70 -25.57 10.58 13.61
C ARG A 70 -24.92 11.89 14.04
N ASP A 71 -23.64 11.85 14.40
CA ASP A 71 -22.86 13.03 14.75
C ASP A 71 -22.21 13.71 13.54
N GLY A 72 -22.33 13.11 12.34
CA GLY A 72 -21.76 13.63 11.10
C GLY A 72 -20.26 13.37 10.98
N ILE A 73 -19.70 12.50 11.83
CA ILE A 73 -18.30 12.14 11.89
C ILE A 73 -18.20 10.61 11.78
N LEU A 74 -17.12 10.10 11.19
CA LEU A 74 -16.87 8.66 11.14
C LEU A 74 -15.84 8.28 12.20
N SER A 75 -16.27 7.69 13.31
CA SER A 75 -15.34 7.14 14.30
C SER A 75 -14.60 5.89 13.78
N LEU A 76 -13.43 5.60 14.36
CA LEU A 76 -12.73 4.34 14.07
C LEU A 76 -13.58 3.10 14.38
N GLU A 77 -14.45 3.16 15.39
CA GLU A 77 -15.38 2.10 15.75
C GLU A 77 -16.45 1.89 14.67
N GLU A 78 -16.96 2.97 14.08
CA GLU A 78 -17.96 2.97 13.02
C GLU A 78 -17.39 2.55 11.67
N PHE A 79 -16.08 2.74 11.44
CA PHE A 79 -15.45 2.38 10.18
C PHE A 79 -15.70 0.91 9.80
N PRO A 80 -16.08 0.60 8.55
CA PRO A 80 -16.40 -0.77 8.12
C PRO A 80 -15.23 -1.74 8.34
N ALA A 81 -15.52 -2.87 8.99
CA ALA A 81 -14.50 -3.87 9.30
C ALA A 81 -14.06 -4.69 8.09
N ASP A 82 -14.90 -4.77 7.06
CA ASP A 82 -14.75 -5.59 5.86
C ASP A 82 -14.36 -4.79 4.61
N LEU A 83 -14.07 -3.48 4.74
CA LEU A 83 -13.65 -2.65 3.61
C LEU A 83 -12.22 -3.03 3.18
N PRO A 84 -12.03 -3.54 1.95
CA PRO A 84 -10.71 -3.92 1.46
C PRO A 84 -9.90 -2.67 1.11
N ALA A 85 -8.67 -2.59 1.59
CA ALA A 85 -7.66 -1.65 1.14
C ALA A 85 -6.92 -2.16 -0.09
N ILE A 86 -6.67 -3.47 -0.13
CA ILE A 86 -6.02 -4.13 -1.26
C ILE A 86 -6.69 -5.48 -1.49
N GLY A 87 -7.13 -5.72 -2.73
CA GLY A 87 -7.69 -6.98 -3.19
C GLY A 87 -6.96 -7.52 -4.42
N ARG A 88 -7.17 -8.81 -4.73
CA ARG A 88 -6.69 -9.40 -5.99
C ARG A 88 -7.76 -9.17 -7.07
N PRO A 89 -7.42 -8.58 -8.22
CA PRO A 89 -8.37 -8.44 -9.33
C PRO A 89 -8.93 -9.79 -9.76
N GLY A 90 -10.23 -9.81 -10.10
CA GLY A 90 -10.91 -11.01 -10.62
C GLY A 90 -11.18 -12.12 -9.60
N LEU A 91 -10.88 -11.92 -8.32
CA LEU A 91 -11.21 -12.84 -7.24
C LEU A 91 -12.18 -12.16 -6.27
N ASP A 92 -13.10 -12.94 -5.70
CA ASP A 92 -14.00 -12.41 -4.69
C ASP A 92 -13.23 -12.03 -3.39
N PRO A 93 -13.75 -11.08 -2.60
CA PRO A 93 -13.09 -10.64 -1.36
C PRO A 93 -12.90 -11.73 -0.30
N VAL A 94 -13.67 -12.83 -0.32
CA VAL A 94 -13.50 -13.91 0.66
C VAL A 94 -12.33 -14.80 0.26
N SER A 95 -12.25 -15.16 -1.02
CA SER A 95 -11.19 -16.02 -1.57
C SER A 95 -9.85 -15.31 -1.73
N SER A 96 -9.86 -13.99 -1.98
CA SER A 96 -8.63 -13.22 -2.21
C SER A 96 -7.84 -12.91 -0.94
N GLY A 97 -8.45 -13.03 0.24
CA GLY A 97 -7.83 -12.65 1.52
C GLY A 97 -7.31 -11.21 1.51
N PRO A 98 -8.18 -10.20 1.28
CA PRO A 98 -7.79 -8.82 1.10
C PRO A 98 -7.13 -8.26 2.36
N LEU A 99 -6.24 -7.29 2.17
CA LEU A 99 -5.83 -6.44 3.26
C LEU A 99 -6.97 -5.47 3.52
N LEU A 100 -7.51 -5.48 4.74
CA LEU A 100 -8.62 -4.63 5.14
C LEU A 100 -8.09 -3.32 5.73
N TYR A 101 -8.76 -2.21 5.45
CA TYR A 101 -8.41 -0.90 6.02
C TYR A 101 -8.38 -0.94 7.56
N LYS A 102 -9.39 -1.58 8.18
CA LYS A 102 -9.51 -1.70 9.64
C LYS A 102 -8.36 -2.48 10.30
N ARG A 103 -7.56 -3.25 9.55
CA ARG A 103 -6.33 -3.90 10.09
C ARG A 103 -5.17 -2.92 10.29
N ASN A 104 -5.23 -1.73 9.70
CA ASN A 104 -4.18 -0.73 9.81
C ASN A 104 -4.77 0.64 10.16
N THR A 105 -5.23 0.78 11.41
CA THR A 105 -5.82 2.02 11.92
C THR A 105 -4.87 3.21 11.84
N ALA A 106 -3.56 3.00 11.96
CA ALA A 106 -2.56 4.07 11.82
C ALA A 106 -2.52 4.69 10.41
N ARG A 107 -3.04 4.02 9.38
CA ARG A 107 -3.23 4.60 8.04
C ARG A 107 -4.56 5.34 7.89
N LEU A 108 -5.58 4.92 8.62
CA LEU A 108 -6.92 5.53 8.58
C LEU A 108 -6.98 6.81 9.39
N ASP A 109 -6.30 6.81 10.53
CA ASP A 109 -6.23 7.91 11.48
C ASP A 109 -4.74 8.17 11.79
N PRO A 110 -4.02 8.84 10.86
CA PRO A 110 -2.62 9.19 11.05
C PRO A 110 -2.41 10.22 12.16
N ASN A 111 -3.42 11.06 12.43
CA ASN A 111 -3.35 12.13 13.41
C ASN A 111 -3.63 11.62 14.85
N LYS A 112 -4.30 10.47 14.96
CA LYS A 112 -4.66 9.73 16.18
C LYS A 112 -5.74 10.39 17.04
N ASP A 113 -6.71 11.05 16.43
CA ASP A 113 -7.85 11.68 17.12
C ASP A 113 -9.04 10.72 17.32
N GLY A 114 -8.96 9.51 16.78
CA GLY A 114 -10.01 8.49 16.86
C GLY A 114 -11.11 8.63 15.81
N ILE A 115 -10.94 9.58 14.88
CA ILE A 115 -11.88 9.91 13.82
C ILE A 115 -11.21 9.61 12.47
N VAL A 116 -12.03 9.30 11.47
CA VAL A 116 -11.62 9.31 10.07
C VAL A 116 -12.28 10.52 9.44
N SER A 117 -11.49 11.52 9.09
CA SER A 117 -11.96 12.75 8.42
C SER A 117 -11.99 12.60 6.90
N SER A 118 -12.64 13.56 6.22
CA SER A 118 -12.61 13.64 4.75
C SER A 118 -11.21 13.89 4.18
N GLU A 119 -10.31 14.50 4.95
CA GLU A 119 -8.95 14.80 4.56
C GLU A 119 -8.03 13.58 4.68
N GLU A 120 -8.40 12.63 5.54
CA GLU A 120 -7.69 11.37 5.75
C GLU A 120 -8.14 10.25 4.80
N TRP A 121 -9.26 10.44 4.10
CA TRP A 121 -9.88 9.48 3.20
C TRP A 121 -9.82 9.90 1.72
#